data_AF-A0A1F8Q6N0-F1
#
_entry.id   AF-A0A1F8Q6N0-F1
#
_cell.length_a   1.000
_cell.length_b   1.000
_cell.length_c   1.000
_cell.angle_alpha   90.00
_cell.angle_beta   90.00
_cell.angle_gamma   90.00
#
_symmetry.space_group_name_H-M   'P 1'
#
loop_
_entity.id
_entity.type
_entity.pdbx_description
1 polymer ?
#
loop_
_entity_poly.entity_id
_entity_poly.type
_entity_poly.pdbx_seq_one_letter_code
_entity_poly.pdbx_strand_id
1 'polypeptide(L)'
;MEIFRGRAQLPGADKPWDVQVEIEWSTKNVTVRIDEAPGSTREWAGSEVQTYGTTEEIVFRTRGIPAVLTHWWHFTRRGAGNLRGVILAAPGDEGDWETCTVILSKVKYYGAR
;
A
#
# COMPACT_ATOMS: atom_id res chain seq x y z
N MET A 1 -15.12 1.43 -5.07
CA MET A 1 -13.76 1.90 -4.72
C MET A 1 -13.71 2.28 -3.25
N GLU A 2 -12.71 1.77 -2.53
CA GLU A 2 -12.44 2.14 -1.14
C GLU A 2 -11.07 2.82 -1.02
N ILE A 3 -10.96 3.82 -0.14
CA ILE A 3 -9.72 4.57 0.11
C ILE A 3 -9.28 4.33 1.54
N PHE A 4 -8.00 4.06 1.72
CA PHE A 4 -7.37 3.84 3.01
C PHE A 4 -6.18 4.77 3.17
N ARG A 5 -5.99 5.31 4.38
CA ARG A 5 -4.89 6.24 4.69
C ARG A 5 -4.24 5.91 6.01
N GLY A 6 -2.92 6.09 6.08
CA GLY A 6 -2.16 5.94 7.31
C GLY A 6 -0.74 6.47 7.13
N ARG A 7 0.07 6.34 8.18
CA ARG A 7 1.45 6.80 8.19
C ARG A 7 2.38 5.65 8.57
N ALA A 8 3.46 5.46 7.83
CA ALA A 8 4.42 4.38 8.08
C ALA A 8 5.85 4.78 7.68
N GLN A 9 6.83 4.24 8.40
CA GLN A 9 8.23 4.23 7.97
C GLN A 9 8.39 3.13 6.94
N LEU A 10 8.27 3.47 5.65
CA LEU A 10 8.44 2.50 4.58
C LEU A 10 9.92 2.12 4.42
N PRO A 11 10.22 0.91 3.92
CA PRO A 11 11.58 0.58 3.50
C PRO A 11 12.14 1.60 2.52
N GLY A 12 13.38 2.03 2.73
CA GLY A 12 14.03 3.11 1.97
C GLY A 12 13.56 4.54 2.27
N ALA A 13 12.60 4.75 3.17
CA ALA A 13 12.20 6.08 3.61
C ALA A 13 13.14 6.63 4.70
N ASP A 14 13.45 7.92 4.64
CA ASP A 14 14.25 8.65 5.65
C ASP A 14 13.44 9.03 6.90
N LYS A 15 12.11 9.05 6.77
CA LYS A 15 11.14 9.39 7.81
C LYS A 15 9.79 8.72 7.52
N PRO A 16 8.82 8.75 8.45
CA PRO A 16 7.50 8.21 8.18
C PRO A 16 6.77 9.04 7.13
N TRP A 17 6.21 8.38 6.12
CA TRP A 17 5.45 8.97 5.02
C TRP A 17 3.95 8.70 5.16
N ASP A 18 3.15 9.60 4.61
CA ASP A 18 1.71 9.42 4.48
C ASP A 18 1.42 8.53 3.27
N VAL A 19 0.71 7.43 3.52
CA VAL A 19 0.39 6.39 2.54
C VAL A 19 -1.11 6.36 2.31
N GLN A 20 -1.50 6.48 1.05
CA GLN A 20 -2.86 6.24 0.60
C GLN A 20 -2.91 5.02 -0.31
N VAL A 21 -3.88 4.14 -0.07
CA VAL A 21 -4.16 2.99 -0.93
C VAL A 21 -5.62 3.05 -1.35
N GLU A 22 -5.85 2.97 -2.64
CA GLU A 22 -7.18 2.87 -3.24
C GLU A 22 -7.36 1.46 -3.79
N ILE A 23 -8.49 0.84 -3.46
CA ILE A 23 -8.78 -0.55 -3.85
C ILE A 23 -10.18 -0.62 -4.45
N GLU A 24 -10.26 -1.09 -5.68
CA GLU A 24 -11.48 -1.61 -6.29
C GLU A 24 -11.42 -3.14 -6.25
N TRP A 25 -11.99 -3.71 -5.19
CA TRP A 25 -11.92 -5.14 -4.87
C TRP A 25 -12.49 -6.02 -6.00
N SER A 26 -13.58 -5.58 -6.63
CA SER A 26 -14.29 -6.34 -7.66
C SER A 26 -13.45 -6.56 -8.93
N THR A 27 -12.65 -5.56 -9.31
CA THR A 27 -11.81 -5.59 -10.51
C THR A 27 -10.34 -5.84 -10.19
N LYS A 28 -9.99 -5.95 -8.90
CA LYS A 28 -8.61 -6.09 -8.42
C LYS A 28 -7.69 -4.96 -8.87
N ASN A 29 -8.26 -3.76 -9.01
CA ASN A 29 -7.47 -2.56 -9.29
C ASN A 29 -7.02 -1.94 -7.97
N VAL A 30 -5.72 -1.63 -7.89
CA VAL A 30 -5.11 -1.00 -6.72
C VAL A 30 -4.25 0.18 -7.17
N THR A 31 -4.32 1.28 -6.43
CA THR A 31 -3.41 2.41 -6.59
C THR A 31 -2.80 2.76 -5.24
N VAL A 32 -1.48 2.90 -5.20
CA VAL A 32 -0.74 3.39 -4.04
C VAL A 32 -0.28 4.79 -4.32
N ARG A 33 -0.53 5.71 -3.39
CA ARG A 33 -0.09 7.10 -3.44
C ARG A 33 0.75 7.45 -2.21
N ILE A 34 1.89 8.08 -2.45
CA ILE A 34 2.83 8.53 -1.43
C ILE A 34 3.38 9.89 -1.88
N ASP A 35 2.96 10.97 -1.23
CA ASP A 35 3.29 12.34 -1.66
C ASP A 35 4.75 12.71 -1.35
N GLU A 36 5.36 12.07 -0.35
CA GLU A 36 6.73 12.31 0.09
C GLU A 36 7.78 11.46 -0.63
N ALA A 37 7.37 10.54 -1.51
CA ALA A 37 8.30 9.69 -2.24
C ALA A 37 9.26 10.52 -3.11
N PRO A 38 10.54 10.10 -3.26
CA PRO A 38 11.49 10.79 -4.11
C PRO A 38 11.12 10.72 -5.61
N GLY A 39 11.57 11.71 -6.39
CA GLY A 39 11.30 11.80 -7.83
C GLY A 39 10.08 12.66 -8.17
N SER A 40 9.49 12.47 -9.36
CA SER A 40 8.29 13.19 -9.83
C SER A 40 7.00 12.35 -9.75
N THR A 41 7.11 11.02 -9.72
CA THR A 41 5.96 10.12 -9.59
C THR A 41 5.53 10.02 -8.13
N ARG A 42 4.22 10.08 -7.89
CA ARG A 42 3.60 9.98 -6.55
C ARG A 42 2.57 8.86 -6.44
N GLU A 43 2.26 8.22 -7.56
CA GLU A 43 1.20 7.23 -7.67
C GLU A 43 1.69 6.03 -8.49
N TRP A 44 1.38 4.83 -8.01
CA TRP A 44 1.75 3.57 -8.65
C TRP A 44 0.57 2.61 -8.64
N ALA A 45 0.31 2.01 -9.80
CA ALA A 45 -0.66 0.94 -9.91
C ALA A 45 -0.12 -0.34 -9.27
N GLY A 46 -1.01 -1.09 -8.62
CA GLY A 46 -0.76 -2.46 -8.21
C GLY A 46 -0.63 -3.38 -9.43
N SER A 47 0.21 -4.39 -9.31
CA SER A 47 0.41 -5.46 -10.28
C SER A 47 0.49 -6.80 -9.54
N GLU A 48 0.19 -7.88 -10.26
CA GLU A 48 0.06 -9.23 -9.68
C GLU A 48 -0.91 -9.26 -8.49
N VAL A 49 -2.01 -8.50 -8.60
CA VAL A 49 -2.99 -8.33 -7.53
C VAL A 49 -3.75 -9.64 -7.29
N GLN A 50 -3.66 -10.15 -6.07
CA GLN A 50 -4.39 -11.31 -5.58
C GLN A 50 -5.25 -10.91 -4.40
N THR A 51 -6.46 -11.47 -4.34
CA THR A 51 -7.40 -11.25 -3.23
C THR A 51 -7.78 -12.60 -2.64
N TYR A 52 -7.87 -12.67 -1.31
CA TYR A 52 -8.38 -13.83 -0.60
C TYR A 52 -9.66 -13.42 0.13
N GLY A 53 -10.75 -14.09 -0.21
CA GLY A 53 -12.09 -13.57 0.05
C GLY A 53 -12.50 -12.43 -0.90
N THR A 54 -13.66 -11.83 -0.63
CA THR A 54 -14.23 -10.74 -1.44
C THR A 54 -13.58 -9.41 -1.09
N THR A 55 -13.30 -9.15 0.19
CA THR A 55 -12.71 -7.88 0.69
C THR A 55 -11.78 -8.04 1.89
N GLU A 56 -11.49 -9.28 2.27
CA GLU A 56 -10.83 -9.63 3.53
C GLU A 56 -9.32 -9.47 3.44
N GLU A 57 -8.71 -9.77 2.29
CA GLU A 57 -7.26 -9.80 2.15
C GLU A 57 -6.83 -9.53 0.71
N ILE A 58 -5.69 -8.85 0.56
CA ILE A 58 -5.11 -8.50 -0.74
C ILE A 58 -3.58 -8.51 -0.67
N VAL A 59 -2.97 -9.01 -1.73
CA VAL A 59 -1.52 -9.01 -1.96
C VAL A 59 -1.23 -8.44 -3.34
N PHE A 60 -0.24 -7.56 -3.45
CA PHE A 60 0.18 -6.99 -4.73
C PHE A 60 1.59 -6.41 -4.65
N ARG A 61 2.16 -6.09 -5.81
CA ARG A 61 3.40 -5.30 -5.94
C ARG A 61 3.13 -4.01 -6.69
N THR A 62 3.81 -2.92 -6.36
CA THR A 62 3.70 -1.67 -7.13
C THR A 62 4.45 -1.78 -8.47
N ARG A 63 3.86 -1.30 -9.57
CA ARG A 63 4.46 -1.28 -10.90
C ARG A 63 5.17 0.04 -11.15
N GLY A 64 6.40 0.01 -11.67
CA GLY A 64 7.11 1.20 -12.17
C GLY A 64 7.60 2.16 -11.08
N ILE A 65 7.64 1.71 -9.83
CA ILE A 65 8.31 2.41 -8.75
C ILE A 65 9.83 2.16 -8.86
N PRO A 66 10.70 3.12 -8.53
CA PRO A 66 12.15 2.88 -8.51
C PRO A 66 12.49 1.60 -7.73
N ALA A 67 13.52 0.86 -8.14
CA ALA A 67 13.82 -0.47 -7.57
C ALA A 67 13.94 -0.45 -6.03
N VAL A 68 14.54 0.59 -5.46
CA VAL A 68 14.64 0.87 -4.01
C VAL A 68 13.29 0.93 -3.28
N LEU A 69 12.22 1.21 -4.01
CA LEU A 69 10.86 1.35 -3.49
C LEU A 69 9.92 0.27 -4.04
N THR A 70 10.43 -0.75 -4.73
CA THR A 70 9.60 -1.87 -5.17
C THR A 70 9.24 -2.69 -3.95
N HIS A 71 7.99 -2.53 -3.50
CA HIS A 71 7.47 -3.24 -2.35
C HIS A 71 6.38 -4.24 -2.74
N TRP A 72 6.38 -5.36 -2.04
CA TRP A 72 5.25 -6.27 -1.90
C TRP A 72 4.39 -5.79 -0.75
N TRP A 73 3.11 -5.65 -1.01
CA TRP A 73 2.11 -5.16 -0.08
C TRP A 73 1.17 -6.30 0.25
N HIS A 74 1.05 -6.63 1.53
CA HIS A 74 0.09 -7.61 2.00
C HIS A 74 -0.78 -6.95 3.05
N PHE A 75 -2.09 -6.83 2.75
CA PHE A 75 -3.06 -6.27 3.66
C PHE A 75 -4.14 -7.28 4.02
N THR A 76 -4.51 -7.28 5.30
CA THR A 76 -5.68 -7.96 5.83
C THR A 76 -6.64 -6.91 6.40
N ARG A 77 -7.93 -7.10 6.18
CA ARG A 77 -8.99 -6.28 6.75
C ARG A 77 -9.23 -6.70 8.19
N ARG A 78 -9.34 -5.72 9.10
CA ARG A 78 -9.68 -5.96 10.51
C ARG A 78 -10.89 -5.11 10.93
N GLY A 79 -11.86 -5.76 11.58
CA GLY A 79 -12.96 -5.09 12.29
C GLY A 79 -13.76 -4.13 11.40
N ALA A 80 -13.81 -2.85 11.79
CA ALA A 80 -14.60 -1.78 11.16
C ALA A 80 -14.16 -1.37 9.73
N GLY A 81 -13.37 -2.21 9.05
CA GLY A 81 -12.95 -2.01 7.67
C GLY A 81 -11.56 -1.39 7.51
N ASN A 82 -10.74 -1.29 8.57
CA ASN A 82 -9.36 -0.84 8.43
C ASN A 82 -8.47 -1.94 7.84
N LEU A 83 -7.36 -1.55 7.22
CA LEU A 83 -6.33 -2.49 6.76
C LEU A 83 -5.18 -2.53 7.76
N ARG A 84 -4.69 -3.73 8.02
CA ARG A 84 -3.39 -3.97 8.65
C ARG A 84 -2.52 -4.70 7.63
N GLY A 85 -1.31 -4.23 7.41
CA GLY A 85 -0.43 -4.83 6.43
C GLY A 85 1.02 -4.93 6.83
N VAL A 86 1.71 -5.73 6.05
CA VAL A 86 3.17 -5.83 6.01
C VAL A 86 3.60 -5.42 4.61
N ILE A 87 4.64 -4.62 4.56
CA ILE A 87 5.27 -4.16 3.33
C ILE A 87 6.68 -4.74 3.33
N LEU A 88 7.07 -5.38 2.23
CA LEU A 88 8.35 -6.03 2.06
C LEU A 88 9.05 -5.40 0.85
N ALA A 89 10.25 -4.85 1.03
CA ALA A 89 11.06 -4.37 -0.09
C ALA A 89 11.75 -5.52 -0.82
N ALA A 90 12.07 -5.29 -2.08
CA ALA A 90 13.10 -6.10 -2.74
C ALA A 90 14.41 -6.03 -1.94
N PRO A 91 15.21 -7.12 -1.92
CA PRO A 91 16.45 -7.13 -1.19
C PRO A 91 17.41 -6.08 -1.72
N GLY A 92 18.12 -5.42 -0.80
CA GLY A 92 19.19 -4.48 -1.15
C GLY A 92 20.44 -5.18 -1.71
N ASP A 93 21.49 -4.41 -1.98
CA ASP A 93 22.76 -4.94 -2.51
C ASP A 93 23.43 -5.98 -1.59
N GLU A 94 23.17 -5.89 -0.28
CA GLU A 94 23.65 -6.83 0.74
C GLU A 94 22.77 -8.09 0.86
N GLY A 95 21.66 -8.16 0.12
CA GLY A 95 20.73 -9.30 0.15
C GLY A 95 19.71 -9.26 1.29
N ASP A 96 19.77 -8.25 2.15
CA ASP A 96 18.85 -8.10 3.28
C ASP A 96 17.47 -7.63 2.82
N TRP A 97 16.44 -8.24 3.42
CA TRP A 97 15.05 -7.90 3.18
C TRP A 97 14.55 -6.91 4.23
N GLU A 98 14.12 -5.73 3.79
CA GLU A 98 13.49 -4.75 4.67
C GLU A 98 11.97 -4.96 4.72
N THR A 99 11.41 -4.87 5.93
CA THR A 99 9.96 -4.92 6.14
C THR A 99 9.46 -3.80 7.03
N CYS A 100 8.22 -3.38 6.84
CA CYS A 100 7.52 -2.56 7.81
C CYS A 100 6.06 -3.02 7.99
N THR A 101 5.53 -2.78 9.18
CA THR A 101 4.09 -2.94 9.43
C THR A 101 3.38 -1.62 9.25
N VAL A 102 2.18 -1.65 8.67
CA VAL A 102 1.36 -0.46 8.45
C VAL A 102 -0.09 -0.72 8.86
N ILE A 103 -0.75 0.32 9.38
CA ILE A 103 -2.20 0.32 9.63
C ILE A 103 -2.79 1.47 8.83
N LEU A 104 -3.74 1.15 7.95
CA LEU A 104 -4.45 2.13 7.13
C LEU A 104 -5.91 2.18 7.57
N SER A 105 -6.37 3.38 7.91
CA SER A 105 -7.76 3.63 8.26
C SER A 105 -8.59 3.84 7.02
N LYS A 106 -9.78 3.23 6.96
CA LYS A 106 -10.72 3.47 5.86
C LYS A 106 -11.23 4.91 5.91
N VAL A 107 -11.09 5.63 4.81
CA VAL A 107 -11.64 6.98 4.67
C VAL A 107 -13.15 6.84 4.46
N LYS A 108 -13.94 7.42 5.39
CA LYS A 108 -15.40 7.49 5.24
C LYS A 108 -15.73 8.65 4.30
N TYR A 109 -16.43 8.38 3.20
CA TYR A 109 -17.09 9.44 2.44
C TYR A 109 -18.27 9.97 3.26
N TYR A 110 -18.12 11.17 3.83
CA TYR A 110 -19.29 11.95 4.24
C TYR A 110 -19.82 12.62 2.97
N GLY A 111 -20.83 12.01 2.35
CA GLY A 111 -21.56 12.66 1.27
C GLY A 111 -22.15 13.97 1.79
N ALA A 112 -21.84 15.08 1.13
CA ALA A 112 -22.63 16.29 1.27
C ALA A 112 -24.09 15.94 0.90
N ARG A 113 -25.00 16.17 1.84
CA ARG A 113 -26.45 16.11 1.60
C ARG A 113 -26.88 17.30 0.76
#